data_AF-A0A972ZVP8-F1
#
_entry.id   AF-A0A972ZVP8-F1
#
_cell.length_a   1.000
_cell.length_b   1.000
_cell.length_c   1.000
_cell.angle_alpha   90.00
_cell.angle_beta   90.00
_cell.angle_gamma   90.00
#
_symmetry.space_group_name_H-M   'P 1'
#
loop_
_entity.id
_entity.type
_entity.pdbx_description
1 polymer ?
#
loop_
_entity_poly.entity_id
_entity_poly.type
_entity_poly.pdbx_seq_one_letter_code
_entity_poly.pdbx_strand_id
1 'polypeptide(L)'
;MRIERHFTTSGQSPYEGVAFHLITSEIRNPDGSLVFKHDGIEVPADWSQVASDVLAQKYFRKAGIPVATRPVQEDNVPAWLWCREPDEEALEDLPKEERTTRESSAKHVFDRLAGTWTYWGWKGGYFDQEEDARTYFDEMRYMLCRQMGAPNSPQWFNTGIHWAYGIDGPAQGHFYVDYATGELTRSESAYEHPQPHACFIQGIE
;
A
#
# COMPACT_ATOMS: atom_id res chain seq x y z
N MET A 1 -11.97 -15.97 11.08
CA MET A 1 -11.39 -15.15 12.14
C MET A 1 -12.28 -13.97 12.41
N ARG A 2 -12.82 -13.91 13.61
CA ARG A 2 -13.53 -12.75 14.15
C ARG A 2 -12.54 -11.67 14.55
N ILE A 3 -12.83 -10.42 14.20
CA ILE A 3 -12.00 -9.26 14.54
C ILE A 3 -12.81 -8.29 15.38
N GLU A 4 -12.32 -7.98 16.58
CA GLU A 4 -12.92 -6.97 17.44
C GLU A 4 -12.41 -5.58 17.07
N ARG A 5 -13.32 -4.61 17.00
CA ARG A 5 -13.01 -3.21 16.73
C ARG A 5 -12.62 -2.51 18.03
N HIS A 6 -11.47 -1.84 18.05
CA HIS A 6 -10.90 -1.24 19.26
C HIS A 6 -10.59 0.24 19.12
N PHE A 7 -9.99 0.65 18.01
CA PHE A 7 -9.49 2.02 17.83
C PHE A 7 -10.34 2.86 16.89
N THR A 8 -11.11 2.22 16.02
CA THR A 8 -11.90 2.88 14.98
C THR A 8 -13.40 2.77 15.26
N THR A 9 -14.21 3.54 14.53
CA THR A 9 -15.68 3.45 14.58
C THR A 9 -16.20 3.03 13.22
N SER A 10 -17.10 2.05 13.18
CA SER A 10 -17.68 1.57 11.91
C SER A 10 -18.42 2.69 11.18
N GLY A 11 -18.21 2.79 9.87
CA GLY A 11 -18.77 3.84 9.01
C GLY A 11 -18.06 5.20 9.10
N GLN A 12 -17.03 5.34 9.94
CA GLN A 12 -16.19 6.55 10.00
C GLN A 12 -14.84 6.30 9.32
N SER A 13 -14.13 7.38 8.99
CA SER A 13 -12.75 7.29 8.53
C SER A 13 -11.90 6.60 9.60
N PRO A 14 -10.99 5.68 9.25
CA PRO A 14 -10.02 5.12 10.20
C PRO A 14 -9.02 6.19 10.68
N TYR A 15 -9.06 7.40 10.12
CA TYR A 15 -8.22 8.52 10.50
C TYR A 15 -8.99 9.59 11.30
N GLU A 16 -10.27 9.32 11.64
CA GLU A 16 -11.08 10.23 12.45
C GLU A 16 -10.39 10.55 13.77
N GLY A 17 -10.35 11.83 14.15
CA GLY A 17 -9.67 12.30 15.35
C GLY A 17 -8.13 12.37 15.25
N VAL A 18 -7.52 12.02 14.11
CA VAL A 18 -6.08 12.21 13.88
C VAL A 18 -5.85 13.47 13.05
N ALA A 19 -5.08 14.41 13.59
CA ALA A 19 -4.68 15.60 12.84
C ALA A 19 -3.64 15.24 11.77
N PHE A 20 -3.77 15.81 10.58
CA PHE A 20 -2.77 15.73 9.50
C PHE A 20 -2.28 17.13 9.15
N HIS A 21 -1.04 17.21 8.69
CA HIS A 21 -0.47 18.45 8.16
C HIS A 21 0.31 18.19 6.86
N LEU A 22 0.57 19.27 6.12
CA LEU A 22 1.42 19.23 4.94
C LEU A 22 2.84 19.61 5.32
N ILE A 23 3.80 18.81 4.88
CA ILE A 23 5.23 19.07 5.07
C ILE A 23 5.98 19.01 3.74
N THR A 24 7.24 19.44 3.77
CA THR A 24 8.20 19.21 2.70
C THR A 24 9.26 18.23 3.20
N SER A 25 9.54 17.19 2.42
CA SER A 25 10.73 16.35 2.60
C SER A 25 11.80 16.80 1.61
N GLU A 26 13.02 17.03 2.08
CA GLU A 26 14.16 17.35 1.22
C GLU A 26 15.42 16.59 1.62
N ILE A 27 16.26 16.27 0.63
CA ILE A 27 17.62 15.76 0.83
C ILE A 27 18.57 16.76 0.19
N ARG A 28 19.59 17.19 0.93
CA ARG A 28 20.65 18.07 0.44
C ARG A 28 22.01 17.38 0.54
N ASN A 29 22.89 17.70 -0.39
CA ASN A 29 24.30 17.36 -0.33
C ASN A 29 25.01 18.18 0.76
N PRO A 30 26.23 17.78 1.19
CA PRO A 30 27.03 18.57 2.13
C PRO A 30 27.32 20.01 1.67
N ASP A 31 27.33 20.26 0.36
CA ASP A 31 27.49 21.59 -0.24
C ASP A 31 26.18 22.42 -0.27
N GLY A 32 25.07 21.88 0.25
CA GLY A 32 23.75 22.50 0.31
C GLY A 32 22.89 22.32 -0.95
N SER A 33 23.43 21.74 -2.02
CA SER A 33 22.68 21.48 -3.26
C SER A 33 21.58 20.43 -3.05
N LEU A 34 20.46 20.61 -3.75
CA LEU A 34 19.25 19.80 -3.58
C LEU A 34 19.38 18.47 -4.34
N VAL A 35 19.23 17.34 -3.64
CA VAL A 35 19.23 15.99 -4.21
C VAL A 35 17.81 15.51 -4.47
N PHE A 36 16.90 15.80 -3.55
CA PHE A 36 15.50 15.38 -3.63
C PHE A 36 14.64 16.42 -2.92
N LYS A 37 13.45 16.69 -3.46
CA LYS A 37 12.42 17.47 -2.80
C LYS A 37 11.05 16.91 -3.13
N HIS A 38 10.23 16.79 -2.10
CA HIS A 38 8.82 16.52 -2.23
C HIS A 38 8.06 17.48 -1.32
N ASP A 39 7.39 18.44 -1.95
CA ASP A 39 6.53 19.40 -1.27
C ASP A 39 5.13 18.84 -1.08
N GLY A 40 4.42 19.37 -0.07
CA GLY A 40 2.99 19.11 0.13
C GLY A 40 2.67 17.67 0.48
N ILE A 41 3.54 16.99 1.24
CA ILE A 41 3.27 15.64 1.70
C ILE A 41 2.35 15.70 2.91
N GLU A 42 1.24 14.98 2.85
CA GLU A 42 0.31 14.85 3.98
C GLU A 42 0.75 13.71 4.92
N VAL A 43 1.03 14.04 6.18
CA VAL A 43 1.38 13.06 7.22
C VAL A 43 0.64 13.36 8.53
N PRO A 44 0.50 12.38 9.44
CA PRO A 44 -0.06 12.64 10.77
C PRO A 44 0.76 13.69 11.51
N ALA A 45 0.10 14.65 12.14
CA ALA A 45 0.74 15.82 12.75
C ALA A 45 1.67 15.46 13.93
N ASP A 46 1.43 14.32 14.57
CA ASP A 46 2.25 13.80 15.67
C ASP A 46 3.54 13.11 15.20
N TRP A 47 3.72 12.90 13.89
CA TRP A 47 4.95 12.30 13.38
C TRP A 47 6.11 13.28 13.44
N SER A 48 7.28 12.77 13.81
CA SER A 48 8.52 13.55 13.69
C SER A 48 8.86 13.80 12.21
N GLN A 49 9.53 14.92 11.93
CA GLN A 49 10.04 15.22 10.59
C GLN A 49 10.88 14.06 10.02
N VAL A 50 11.70 13.42 10.85
CA VAL A 50 12.54 12.28 10.43
C VAL A 50 11.69 11.09 9.98
N ALA A 51 10.61 10.77 10.68
CA ALA A 51 9.70 9.69 10.28
C ALA A 51 9.02 10.00 8.94
N SER A 52 8.57 11.25 8.78
CA SER A 52 7.92 11.72 7.56
C SER A 52 8.88 11.77 6.36
N ASP A 53 10.14 12.17 6.59
CA ASP A 53 11.21 12.14 5.59
C ASP A 53 11.51 10.71 5.15
N VAL A 54 11.64 9.76 6.09
CA VAL A 54 11.86 8.34 5.77
C VAL A 54 10.72 7.79 4.92
N LEU A 55 9.46 8.07 5.28
CA LEU A 55 8.28 7.70 4.51
C LEU A 55 8.38 8.23 3.07
N ALA A 56 8.60 9.53 2.92
CA ALA A 56 8.67 10.20 1.62
C ALA A 56 9.82 9.71 0.73
N GLN A 57 10.98 9.47 1.34
CA GLN A 57 12.22 9.19 0.61
C GLN A 57 12.40 7.71 0.28
N LYS A 58 11.85 6.82 1.12
CA LYS A 58 12.04 5.37 1.00
C LYS A 58 10.78 4.65 0.58
N TYR A 59 9.64 4.97 1.19
CA TYR A 59 8.45 4.11 1.11
C TYR A 59 7.38 4.61 0.14
N PHE A 60 7.34 5.92 -0.14
CA PHE A 60 6.47 6.43 -1.20
C PHE A 60 6.87 5.88 -2.57
N ARG A 61 5.86 5.40 -3.30
CA ARG A 61 6.00 5.13 -4.73
C ARG A 61 6.22 6.46 -5.45
N LYS A 62 7.41 6.61 -6.03
CA LYS A 62 7.92 7.91 -6.53
C LYS A 62 7.41 8.33 -7.91
N ALA A 63 6.86 7.40 -8.69
CA ALA A 63 6.37 7.64 -10.05
C ALA A 63 5.52 6.46 -10.54
N GLY A 64 4.83 6.68 -11.66
CA GLY A 64 4.12 5.65 -12.41
C GLY A 64 2.77 5.25 -11.82
N ILE A 65 2.26 6.01 -10.84
CA ILE A 65 0.89 5.81 -10.35
C ILE A 65 -0.06 6.45 -11.35
N PRO A 66 -0.99 5.70 -11.97
CA PRO A 66 -1.98 6.31 -12.86
C PRO A 66 -2.83 7.35 -12.10
N VAL A 67 -3.03 8.52 -12.69
CA VAL A 67 -3.84 9.58 -12.07
C VAL A 67 -5.33 9.25 -12.04
N ALA A 68 -5.77 8.36 -12.93
CA ALA A 68 -7.12 7.82 -12.98
C ALA A 68 -7.05 6.28 -12.91
N THR A 69 -7.84 5.71 -12.02
CA THR A 69 -7.98 4.26 -11.86
C THR A 69 -9.44 3.87 -11.78
N ARG A 70 -9.76 2.67 -12.25
CA ARG A 70 -11.09 2.06 -12.15
C ARG A 70 -11.02 0.75 -11.37
N PRO A 71 -12.09 0.36 -10.67
CA PRO A 71 -12.11 -0.91 -9.97
C PRO A 71 -12.18 -2.08 -10.97
N VAL A 72 -11.53 -3.19 -10.62
CA VAL A 72 -11.59 -4.46 -11.34
C VAL A 72 -12.58 -5.35 -10.61
N GLN A 73 -13.74 -5.56 -11.22
CA GLN A 73 -14.77 -6.42 -10.63
C GLN A 73 -14.24 -7.85 -10.55
N GLU A 74 -14.30 -8.42 -9.35
CA GLU A 74 -13.95 -9.81 -9.09
C GLU A 74 -15.11 -10.51 -8.39
N ASP A 75 -15.49 -11.66 -8.92
CA ASP A 75 -16.54 -12.49 -8.34
C ASP A 75 -16.12 -12.98 -6.95
N ASN A 76 -17.07 -12.94 -6.01
CA ASN A 76 -16.86 -13.33 -4.60
C ASN A 76 -15.92 -12.40 -3.81
N VAL A 77 -15.52 -11.25 -4.36
CA VAL A 77 -14.87 -10.18 -3.60
C VAL A 77 -15.87 -9.01 -3.45
N PRO A 78 -16.11 -8.50 -2.24
CA PRO A 78 -16.94 -7.33 -2.02
C PRO A 78 -16.44 -6.10 -2.79
N ALA A 79 -17.36 -5.31 -3.33
CA ALA A 79 -17.02 -4.20 -4.24
C ALA A 79 -16.05 -3.16 -3.66
N TRP A 80 -16.05 -2.98 -2.34
CA TRP A 80 -15.15 -2.05 -1.64
C TRP A 80 -13.70 -2.55 -1.55
N LEU A 81 -13.46 -3.84 -1.79
CA LEU A 81 -12.17 -4.51 -1.66
C LEU A 81 -11.55 -4.91 -3.02
N TRP A 82 -12.24 -4.58 -4.12
CA TRP A 82 -11.74 -4.81 -5.47
C TRP A 82 -10.40 -4.11 -5.72
N CYS A 83 -9.52 -4.80 -6.45
CA CYS A 83 -8.31 -4.21 -6.99
C CYS A 83 -8.65 -3.03 -7.91
N ARG A 84 -7.65 -2.20 -8.17
CA ARG A 84 -7.74 -1.06 -9.09
C ARG A 84 -6.83 -1.32 -10.27
N GLU A 85 -7.19 -0.80 -11.43
CA GLU A 85 -6.34 -0.76 -12.61
C GLU A 85 -6.35 0.63 -13.26
N PRO A 86 -5.33 0.99 -14.08
CA PRO A 86 -5.36 2.22 -14.85
C PRO A 86 -6.65 2.34 -15.66
N ASP A 87 -7.30 3.50 -15.55
CA ASP A 87 -8.47 3.79 -16.38
C ASP A 87 -8.00 4.35 -17.73
N GLU A 88 -7.69 3.45 -18.66
CA GLU A 88 -7.10 3.84 -19.96
C GLU A 88 -7.95 4.85 -20.74
N GLU A 89 -9.28 4.75 -20.68
CA GLU A 89 -10.19 5.70 -21.34
C GLU A 89 -10.04 7.10 -20.72
N ALA A 90 -10.08 7.20 -19.39
CA ALA A 90 -9.89 8.48 -18.71
C ALA A 90 -8.46 9.04 -18.86
N LEU A 91 -7.46 8.17 -19.02
CA LEU A 91 -6.07 8.57 -19.22
C LEU A 91 -5.78 9.01 -20.65
N GLU A 92 -6.50 8.50 -21.65
CA GLU A 92 -6.33 8.86 -23.06
C GLU A 92 -6.54 10.36 -23.31
N ASP A 93 -7.48 10.97 -22.58
CA ASP A 93 -7.79 12.40 -22.65
C ASP A 93 -6.70 13.32 -22.06
N LEU A 94 -5.72 12.76 -21.34
CA LEU A 94 -4.65 13.51 -20.69
C LEU A 94 -3.34 13.49 -21.51
N PRO A 95 -2.56 14.58 -21.48
CA PRO A 95 -1.18 14.58 -21.96
C PRO A 95 -0.38 13.45 -21.30
N LYS A 96 0.51 12.80 -22.06
CA LYS A 96 1.24 11.60 -21.60
C LYS A 96 2.00 11.83 -20.29
N GLU A 97 2.57 13.02 -20.15
CA GLU A 97 3.34 13.46 -18.99
C GLU A 97 2.49 13.67 -17.73
N GLU A 98 1.18 13.85 -17.90
CA GLU A 98 0.20 14.09 -16.83
C GLU A 98 -0.59 12.83 -16.44
N ARG A 99 -0.43 11.72 -17.18
CA ARG A 99 -1.12 10.45 -16.92
C ARG A 99 -0.65 9.74 -15.66
N THR A 100 0.52 10.11 -15.13
CA THR A 100 1.07 9.47 -13.94
C THR A 100 1.49 10.46 -12.86
N THR A 101 1.45 9.99 -11.62
CA THR A 101 1.81 10.72 -10.41
C THR A 101 2.61 9.83 -9.46
N ARG A 102 2.72 10.25 -8.20
CA ARG A 102 3.43 9.62 -7.09
C ARG A 102 2.60 9.67 -5.80
N GLU A 103 2.98 8.87 -4.81
CA GLU A 103 2.37 8.97 -3.47
C GLU A 103 2.78 10.28 -2.81
N SER A 104 1.80 10.98 -2.23
CA SER A 104 1.98 12.28 -1.56
C SER A 104 1.26 12.36 -0.21
N SER A 105 0.61 11.29 0.24
CA SER A 105 -0.02 11.20 1.56
C SER A 105 0.37 9.88 2.22
N ALA A 106 0.62 9.91 3.52
CA ALA A 106 0.83 8.70 4.32
C ALA A 106 -0.38 7.74 4.22
N LYS A 107 -1.59 8.28 4.03
CA LYS A 107 -2.81 7.52 3.84
C LYS A 107 -2.72 6.58 2.63
N HIS A 108 -2.11 7.01 1.52
CA HIS A 108 -1.92 6.16 0.35
C HIS A 108 -1.15 4.87 0.69
N VAL A 109 -0.10 5.01 1.51
CA VAL A 109 0.72 3.88 1.95
C VAL A 109 -0.05 2.99 2.90
N PHE A 110 -0.73 3.55 3.90
CA PHE A 110 -1.52 2.77 4.85
C PHE A 110 -2.65 2.01 4.15
N ASP A 111 -3.34 2.67 3.23
CA ASP A 111 -4.46 2.12 2.47
C ASP A 111 -4.01 0.96 1.57
N ARG A 112 -2.92 1.12 0.80
CA ARG A 112 -2.44 0.02 -0.06
C ARG A 112 -1.96 -1.19 0.74
N LEU A 113 -1.28 -0.97 1.87
CA LEU A 113 -0.79 -2.03 2.73
C LEU A 113 -1.95 -2.80 3.34
N ALA A 114 -2.79 -2.11 4.11
CA ALA A 114 -3.91 -2.72 4.82
C ALA A 114 -4.94 -3.30 3.84
N GLY A 115 -5.21 -2.62 2.72
CA GLY A 115 -6.15 -3.07 1.71
C GLY A 115 -5.71 -4.37 1.07
N THR A 116 -4.42 -4.51 0.74
CA THR A 116 -3.89 -5.74 0.14
C THR A 116 -3.86 -6.91 1.11
N TRP A 117 -3.46 -6.67 2.37
CA TRP A 117 -3.55 -7.70 3.39
C TRP A 117 -4.98 -8.17 3.61
N THR A 118 -5.94 -7.23 3.62
CA THR A 118 -7.37 -7.54 3.73
C THR A 118 -7.86 -8.32 2.53
N TYR A 119 -7.47 -7.94 1.31
CA TYR A 119 -7.83 -8.61 0.06
C TYR A 119 -7.31 -10.05 0.03
N TRP A 120 -6.03 -10.27 0.36
CA TRP A 120 -5.48 -11.62 0.45
C TRP A 120 -6.13 -12.43 1.57
N GLY A 121 -6.38 -11.83 2.73
CA GLY A 121 -7.08 -12.50 3.84
C GLY A 121 -8.51 -12.89 3.48
N TRP A 122 -9.21 -12.04 2.71
CA TRP A 122 -10.54 -12.34 2.19
C TRP A 122 -10.51 -13.52 1.23
N LYS A 123 -9.62 -13.49 0.23
CA LYS A 123 -9.47 -14.59 -0.73
C LYS A 123 -9.04 -15.90 -0.07
N GLY A 124 -8.21 -15.82 0.97
CA GLY A 124 -7.81 -16.95 1.80
C GLY A 124 -8.89 -17.47 2.76
N GLY A 125 -10.08 -16.87 2.79
CA GLY A 125 -11.18 -17.28 3.67
C GLY A 125 -10.89 -17.06 5.15
N TYR A 126 -10.06 -16.07 5.50
CA TYR A 126 -9.64 -15.83 6.88
C TYR A 126 -10.70 -15.13 7.73
N PHE A 127 -11.63 -14.39 7.15
CA PHE A 127 -12.63 -13.62 7.90
C PHE A 127 -13.92 -14.41 8.07
N ASP A 128 -14.54 -14.35 9.26
CA ASP A 128 -15.82 -15.06 9.49
C ASP A 128 -16.98 -14.31 8.82
N GLN A 129 -16.91 -12.98 8.76
CA GLN A 129 -17.90 -12.10 8.13
C GLN A 129 -17.22 -10.93 7.39
N GLU A 130 -17.97 -10.27 6.49
CA GLU A 130 -17.49 -9.04 5.82
C GLU A 130 -17.13 -7.92 6.80
N GLU A 131 -17.85 -7.81 7.92
CA GLU A 131 -17.54 -6.81 8.94
C GLU A 131 -16.20 -7.07 9.62
N ASP A 132 -15.75 -8.33 9.74
CA ASP A 132 -14.42 -8.65 10.27
C ASP A 132 -13.32 -8.15 9.33
N ALA A 133 -13.52 -8.30 8.02
CA ALA A 133 -12.60 -7.79 6.99
C ALA A 133 -12.54 -6.26 6.99
N ARG A 134 -13.70 -5.59 7.12
CA ARG A 134 -13.77 -4.12 7.24
C ARG A 134 -13.09 -3.64 8.52
N THR A 135 -13.35 -4.32 9.63
CA THR A 135 -12.73 -3.98 10.91
C THR A 135 -11.22 -4.16 10.83
N TYR A 136 -10.72 -5.26 10.26
CA TYR A 136 -9.29 -5.47 10.05
C TYR A 136 -8.68 -4.35 9.18
N PHE A 137 -9.33 -3.99 8.08
CA PHE A 137 -8.86 -2.92 7.21
C PHE A 137 -8.78 -1.57 7.93
N ASP A 138 -9.79 -1.22 8.72
CA ASP A 138 -9.84 0.03 9.47
C ASP A 138 -8.79 0.07 10.59
N GLU A 139 -8.73 -0.98 11.41
CA GLU A 139 -7.82 -1.07 12.55
C GLU A 139 -6.36 -1.08 12.10
N MET A 140 -6.01 -1.81 11.04
CA MET A 140 -4.64 -1.80 10.50
C MET A 140 -4.22 -0.41 10.01
N ARG A 141 -5.09 0.31 9.31
CA ARG A 141 -4.81 1.69 8.86
C ARG A 141 -4.60 2.64 10.03
N TYR A 142 -5.45 2.55 11.04
CA TYR A 142 -5.30 3.34 12.25
C TYR A 142 -3.99 3.02 12.99
N MET A 143 -3.68 1.73 13.17
CA MET A 143 -2.46 1.29 13.88
C MET A 143 -1.18 1.72 13.16
N LEU A 144 -1.15 1.65 11.82
CA LEU A 144 -0.04 2.17 11.02
C LEU A 144 0.08 3.69 11.16
N CYS A 145 -1.03 4.41 11.05
CA CYS A 145 -1.10 5.87 11.22
C CYS A 145 -0.58 6.33 12.58
N ARG A 146 -0.97 5.63 13.66
CA ARG A 146 -0.56 5.93 15.04
C ARG A 146 0.77 5.30 15.44
N GLN A 147 1.47 4.65 14.51
CA GLN A 147 2.75 3.96 14.74
C GLN A 147 2.68 2.93 15.90
N MET A 148 1.54 2.28 16.07
CA MET A 148 1.33 1.22 17.08
C MET A 148 1.99 -0.09 16.68
N GLY A 149 2.24 -0.27 15.38
CA GLY A 149 2.98 -1.37 14.81
C GLY A 149 3.50 -0.99 13.43
N ALA A 150 4.56 -1.67 12.99
CA ALA A 150 5.14 -1.49 11.66
C ALA A 150 5.60 -2.84 11.11
N PRO A 151 5.25 -3.18 9.85
CA PRO A 151 5.82 -4.34 9.20
C PRO A 151 7.29 -4.11 8.82
N ASN A 152 7.98 -5.18 8.41
CA ASN A 152 9.34 -5.10 7.90
C ASN A 152 9.42 -4.24 6.60
N SER A 153 10.59 -3.70 6.29
CA SER A 153 10.78 -2.74 5.18
C SER A 153 10.29 -3.23 3.81
N PRO A 154 10.53 -4.48 3.37
CA PRO A 154 9.97 -5.01 2.11
C PRO A 154 8.45 -4.83 1.93
N GLN A 155 7.68 -4.95 3.01
CA GLN A 155 6.23 -4.71 2.95
C GLN A 155 5.93 -3.27 2.51
N TRP A 156 6.58 -2.29 3.15
CA TRP A 156 6.41 -0.88 2.82
C TRP A 156 6.77 -0.58 1.36
N PHE A 157 7.78 -1.24 0.79
CA PHE A 157 8.19 -0.97 -0.59
C PHE A 157 7.22 -1.54 -1.63
N ASN A 158 6.71 -2.75 -1.42
CA ASN A 158 6.12 -3.52 -2.52
C ASN A 158 4.64 -3.83 -2.33
N THR A 159 4.17 -3.98 -1.09
CA THR A 159 2.84 -4.52 -0.83
C THR A 159 1.75 -3.53 -1.28
N GLY A 160 0.82 -4.04 -2.07
CA GLY A 160 -0.36 -3.31 -2.53
C GLY A 160 -0.17 -2.29 -3.62
N ILE A 161 1.03 -2.21 -4.20
CA ILE A 161 1.24 -1.43 -5.42
C ILE A 161 0.33 -1.91 -6.56
N HIS A 162 0.20 -3.23 -6.73
CA HIS A 162 -0.71 -3.82 -7.71
C HIS A 162 -2.19 -3.62 -7.29
N TRP A 163 -2.56 -4.00 -6.07
CA TRP A 163 -3.94 -3.89 -5.61
C TRP A 163 -4.51 -2.46 -5.67
N ALA A 164 -3.75 -1.46 -5.24
CA ALA A 164 -4.23 -0.08 -5.16
C ALA A 164 -4.19 0.68 -6.49
N TYR A 165 -3.27 0.31 -7.41
CA TYR A 165 -2.96 1.12 -8.59
C TYR A 165 -2.91 0.34 -9.91
N GLY A 166 -3.00 -0.99 -9.88
CA GLY A 166 -2.82 -1.87 -11.04
C GLY A 166 -1.43 -1.83 -11.63
N ILE A 167 -0.44 -1.33 -10.89
CA ILE A 167 0.93 -1.28 -11.35
C ILE A 167 1.48 -2.70 -11.32
N ASP A 168 1.96 -3.15 -12.46
CA ASP A 168 2.60 -4.45 -12.61
C ASP A 168 3.99 -4.34 -13.29
N GLY A 169 4.70 -5.47 -13.38
CA GLY A 169 5.99 -5.61 -14.02
C GLY A 169 6.40 -7.07 -14.18
N PRO A 170 7.44 -7.36 -14.98
CA PRO A 170 7.85 -8.74 -15.25
C PRO A 170 8.31 -9.46 -13.98
N ALA A 171 8.07 -10.77 -13.91
CA ALA A 171 8.55 -11.65 -12.86
C ALA A 171 10.03 -11.39 -12.48
N GLN A 172 10.29 -11.28 -11.18
CA GLN A 172 11.64 -11.02 -10.65
C GLN A 172 12.28 -12.27 -10.03
N GLY A 173 11.73 -13.45 -10.30
CA GLY A 173 12.27 -14.73 -9.83
C GLY A 173 11.98 -15.07 -8.37
N HIS A 174 11.03 -14.38 -7.73
CA HIS A 174 10.54 -14.73 -6.41
C HIS A 174 9.39 -15.75 -6.48
N PHE A 175 9.08 -16.33 -5.32
CA PHE A 175 8.06 -17.36 -5.15
C PHE A 175 7.09 -16.92 -4.06
N TYR A 176 5.86 -17.40 -4.15
CA TYR A 176 4.85 -17.30 -3.11
C TYR A 176 4.22 -18.67 -2.88
N VAL A 177 3.55 -18.85 -1.76
CA VAL A 177 2.74 -20.06 -1.53
C VAL A 177 1.32 -19.73 -1.98
N ASP A 178 0.82 -20.47 -2.97
CA ASP A 178 -0.56 -20.31 -3.42
C ASP A 178 -1.51 -20.68 -2.29
N TYR A 179 -2.45 -19.80 -1.97
CA TYR A 179 -3.30 -19.98 -0.80
C TYR A 179 -4.37 -21.07 -0.99
N ALA A 180 -4.70 -21.42 -2.24
CA ALA A 180 -5.71 -22.41 -2.57
C ALA A 180 -5.10 -23.81 -2.68
N THR A 181 -3.94 -23.94 -3.32
CA THR A 181 -3.26 -25.24 -3.49
C THR A 181 -2.27 -25.55 -2.35
N GLY A 182 -1.75 -24.52 -1.68
CA GLY A 182 -0.68 -24.66 -0.69
C GLY A 182 0.70 -24.93 -1.30
N GLU A 183 0.83 -24.84 -2.62
CA GLU A 183 2.08 -25.15 -3.34
C GLU A 183 2.98 -23.91 -3.46
N LEU A 184 4.30 -24.15 -3.48
CA LEU A 184 5.28 -23.11 -3.76
C LEU A 184 5.24 -22.77 -5.25
N THR A 185 4.73 -21.60 -5.58
CA THR A 185 4.49 -21.13 -6.94
C THR A 185 5.47 -20.02 -7.30
N ARG A 186 6.01 -20.08 -8.51
CA ARG A 186 6.86 -19.01 -9.04
C ARG A 186 5.96 -17.84 -9.44
N SER A 187 6.29 -16.64 -8.99
CA SER A 187 5.52 -15.46 -9.38
C SER A 187 5.72 -15.12 -10.86
N GLU A 188 4.63 -14.85 -11.56
CA GLU A 188 4.62 -14.37 -12.95
C GLU A 188 4.67 -12.83 -13.02
N SER A 189 4.39 -12.16 -11.90
CA SER A 189 4.30 -10.71 -11.74
C SER A 189 5.31 -10.19 -10.71
N ALA A 190 5.77 -8.96 -10.88
CA ALA A 190 6.60 -8.27 -9.88
C ALA A 190 5.82 -7.80 -8.65
N TYR A 191 4.51 -7.53 -8.78
CA TYR A 191 3.75 -6.74 -7.80
C TYR A 191 2.43 -7.35 -7.36
N GLU A 192 1.87 -8.35 -8.05
CA GLU A 192 0.65 -9.04 -7.64
C GLU A 192 0.90 -9.88 -6.38
N HIS A 193 1.98 -10.67 -6.41
CA HIS A 193 2.52 -11.41 -5.26
C HIS A 193 3.96 -10.96 -5.00
N PRO A 194 4.18 -9.71 -4.58
CA PRO A 194 5.51 -9.13 -4.50
C PRO A 194 6.35 -9.84 -3.43
N GLN A 195 7.68 -9.70 -3.48
CA GLN A 195 8.56 -10.14 -2.40
C GLN A 195 8.45 -9.22 -1.17
N PRO A 196 7.79 -9.61 -0.07
CA PRO A 196 7.48 -8.71 1.03
C PRO A 196 8.06 -9.23 2.36
N HIS A 197 9.03 -10.14 2.29
CA HIS A 197 9.74 -10.74 3.43
C HIS A 197 11.21 -10.33 3.40
N ALA A 198 11.74 -9.95 4.56
CA ALA A 198 13.13 -9.49 4.72
C ALA A 198 14.14 -10.61 4.98
N CYS A 199 13.67 -11.80 5.37
CA CYS A 199 14.51 -12.90 5.82
C CYS A 199 14.26 -14.13 4.95
N PHE A 200 15.34 -14.80 4.53
CA PHE A 200 15.29 -16.04 3.77
C PHE A 200 16.31 -17.02 4.32
N ILE A 201 16.01 -18.30 4.19
CA ILE A 201 16.94 -19.40 4.49
C ILE A 201 17.21 -20.10 3.16
N GLN A 202 18.48 -20.20 2.78
CA GLN A 202 18.91 -20.94 1.60
C GLN A 202 19.67 -22.18 2.05
N GLY A 203 19.28 -23.34 1.51
CA GLY A 203 20.12 -24.52 1.57
C GLY A 203 21.31 -24.33 0.63
N ILE A 204 22.51 -24.64 1.09
CA ILE A 204 23.71 -24.69 0.27
C ILE A 204 24.06 -26.17 0.14
N GLU A 205 24.13 -26.67 -1.09
CA GLU A 205 24.65 -28.00 -1.42
C GLU A 205 26.17 -27.98 -1.60
#